data_AF-A0A2G6IGC9-F1
#
_entry.id   AF-A0A2G6IGC9-F1
#
_cell.length_a   1.000
_cell.length_b   1.000
_cell.length_c   1.000
_cell.angle_alpha   90.00
_cell.angle_beta   90.00
_cell.angle_gamma   90.00
#
_symmetry.space_group_name_H-M   'P 1'
#
loop_
_entity.id
_entity.type
_entity.pdbx_description
1 polymer ?
#
loop_
_entity_poly.entity_id
_entity_poly.type
_entity_poly.pdbx_seq_one_letter_code
_entity_poly.pdbx_strand_id
1 'polypeptide(L)'
;MSPLRWVWLIAALLGAAVPMGHFIAHFLTHGLSLSGLVAAWMENPAGAGLAWDLLISGIVLIVWIAAEVRVRRNWEALWAVPATLCIGVSCGLPLYLFLRTRPVT
;
A
#
# COMPACT_ATOMS: atom_id res chain seq x y z
N MET A 1 20.35 -11.36 6.00
CA MET A 1 19.32 -10.30 5.85
C MET A 1 19.38 -9.42 7.10
N SER A 2 19.50 -8.10 6.96
CA SER A 2 19.60 -7.21 8.14
C SER A 2 18.28 -7.17 8.93
N PRO A 3 18.30 -6.89 10.25
CA PRO A 3 17.08 -6.80 11.07
C PRO A 3 16.04 -5.84 10.49
N LEU A 4 16.48 -4.71 9.93
CA LEU A 4 15.61 -3.71 9.32
C LEU A 4 14.82 -4.25 8.11
N ARG A 5 15.40 -5.16 7.32
CA ARG A 5 14.70 -5.77 6.18
C ARG A 5 13.58 -6.71 6.64
N TRP A 6 13.77 -7.41 7.76
CA TRP A 6 12.71 -8.21 8.36
C TRP A 6 11.55 -7.35 8.85
N VAL A 7 11.85 -6.20 9.46
CA VAL A 7 10.83 -5.23 9.88
C VAL A 7 9.97 -4.80 8.67
N TRP A 8 10.60 -4.45 7.55
CA TRP A 8 9.88 -4.07 6.33
C TRP A 8 9.05 -5.21 5.74
N LEU A 9 9.57 -6.43 5.72
CA LEU A 9 8.84 -7.56 5.20
C LEU A 9 7.60 -7.88 6.06
N ILE A 10 7.76 -7.90 7.38
CA ILE A 10 6.66 -8.14 8.32
C ILE A 10 5.62 -7.02 8.21
N ALA A 11 6.06 -5.76 8.16
CA ALA A 11 5.17 -4.63 7.98
C ALA A 11 4.38 -4.71 6.66
N ALA A 12 5.00 -5.15 5.56
CA ALA A 12 4.31 -5.34 4.28
C ALA A 12 3.27 -6.46 4.33
N LEU A 13 3.57 -7.56 5.02
CA LEU A 13 2.62 -8.65 5.22
C LEU A 13 1.43 -8.23 6.09
N LEU A 14 1.68 -7.55 7.21
CA LEU A 14 0.62 -7.02 8.08
C LEU A 14 -0.21 -5.97 7.36
N GLY A 15 0.46 -5.05 6.64
CA GLY A 15 -0.16 -4.01 5.85
C GLY A 15 -1.00 -4.53 4.67
N ALA A 16 -0.82 -5.79 4.26
CA ALA A 16 -1.69 -6.47 3.31
C ALA A 16 -2.81 -7.24 4.02
N ALA A 17 -2.47 -8.06 5.02
CA ALA A 17 -3.41 -8.97 5.67
C ALA A 17 -4.53 -8.22 6.39
N VAL A 18 -4.19 -7.15 7.14
CA VAL A 18 -5.17 -6.43 7.96
C VAL A 18 -6.22 -5.71 7.10
N PRO A 19 -5.85 -4.83 6.13
CA PRO A 19 -6.85 -4.16 5.30
C PRO A 19 -7.65 -5.13 4.44
N MET A 20 -7.00 -6.15 3.86
CA MET A 20 -7.68 -7.09 2.99
C MET A 20 -8.69 -7.95 3.77
N GLY A 21 -8.43 -8.27 5.04
CA GLY A 21 -9.41 -8.91 5.92
C GLY A 21 -10.69 -8.10 6.09
N HIS A 22 -10.57 -6.78 6.28
CA HIS A 22 -11.73 -5.88 6.37
C HIS A 22 -12.47 -5.76 5.03
N PHE A 23 -11.76 -5.68 3.89
CA PHE A 23 -12.40 -5.63 2.58
C PHE A 23 -13.14 -6.92 2.24
N ILE A 24 -12.54 -8.08 2.54
CA ILE A 24 -13.21 -9.38 2.36
C ILE A 24 -14.48 -9.44 3.22
N ALA A 25 -14.41 -9.07 4.50
CA ALA A 25 -15.59 -9.05 5.37
C ALA A 25 -16.70 -8.11 4.85
N HIS A 26 -16.34 -6.94 4.32
CA HIS A 26 -17.29 -6.03 3.69
C HIS A 26 -17.92 -6.64 2.44
N PHE A 27 -17.13 -7.24 1.55
CA PHE A 27 -17.66 -7.86 0.33
C PHE A 27 -18.53 -9.09 0.60
N LEU A 28 -18.23 -9.85 1.66
CA LEU A 28 -19.07 -10.97 2.08
C LEU A 28 -20.44 -10.50 2.62
N THR A 29 -20.52 -9.28 3.16
CA THR A 29 -21.75 -8.74 3.78
C THR A 29 -22.56 -7.85 2.83
N HIS A 30 -21.91 -7.11 1.93
CA HIS A 30 -22.55 -6.11 1.05
C HIS A 30 -22.48 -6.50 -0.44
N GLY A 31 -21.88 -7.65 -0.76
CA GLY A 31 -21.63 -8.10 -2.14
C GLY A 31 -20.41 -7.41 -2.77
N LEU A 32 -19.94 -7.96 -3.89
CA LEU A 32 -18.78 -7.43 -4.64
C LEU A 32 -19.14 -6.14 -5.40
N SER A 33 -19.12 -5.00 -4.72
CA SER A 33 -19.36 -3.68 -5.33
C SER A 33 -18.29 -2.66 -4.94
N LEU A 34 -17.56 -2.17 -5.96
CA LEU A 34 -16.57 -1.10 -5.74
C LEU A 34 -17.23 0.22 -5.36
N SER A 35 -18.39 0.53 -5.95
CA SER A 35 -19.18 1.70 -5.58
C SER A 35 -19.70 1.63 -4.14
N GLY A 36 -20.10 0.44 -3.66
CA GLY A 36 -20.53 0.23 -2.28
C GLY A 36 -19.38 0.39 -1.29
N LEU A 37 -18.19 -0.10 -1.63
CA LEU A 37 -16.99 0.09 -0.83
C LEU A 37 -16.62 1.58 -0.68
N VAL A 38 -16.65 2.33 -1.79
CA VAL A 38 -16.40 3.78 -1.76
C VAL A 38 -17.48 4.53 -0.97
N ALA A 39 -18.74 4.13 -1.12
CA ALA A 39 -19.83 4.72 -0.33
C ALA A 39 -19.63 4.48 1.17
N ALA A 40 -19.21 3.29 1.57
CA ALA A 40 -18.92 2.95 2.97
C ALA A 40 -17.76 3.79 3.54
N TRP A 41 -16.71 4.05 2.76
CA TRP A 41 -15.63 4.94 3.19
C TRP A 41 -16.08 6.38 3.36
N MET A 42 -17.00 6.84 2.51
CA MET A 42 -17.48 8.22 2.48
C MET A 42 -18.74 8.46 3.35
N GLU A 43 -19.23 7.43 4.04
CA GLU A 43 -20.47 7.49 4.84
C GLU A 43 -20.38 8.48 6.01
N ASN A 44 -19.19 8.65 6.58
CA ASN A 44 -18.96 9.58 7.70
C ASN A 44 -17.68 10.40 7.51
N PRO A 45 -17.58 11.61 8.11
CA PRO A 45 -16.43 12.49 7.91
C PRO A 45 -15.09 11.89 8.35
N ALA A 46 -15.06 11.06 9.39
CA ALA A 46 -13.82 10.45 9.87
C ALA A 46 -13.30 9.39 8.90
N GLY A 47 -14.18 8.51 8.40
CA GLY A 47 -13.87 7.53 7.37
C GLY A 47 -13.43 8.20 6.06
N ALA A 48 -14.14 9.24 5.64
CA ALA A 48 -13.80 10.00 4.44
C ALA A 48 -12.42 10.66 4.60
N GLY A 49 -12.13 11.26 5.76
CA GLY A 49 -10.84 11.84 6.08
C GLY A 49 -9.70 10.82 5.97
N LEU A 50 -9.88 9.61 6.53
CA LEU A 50 -8.88 8.54 6.42
C LEU A 50 -8.69 8.06 4.98
N ALA A 51 -9.77 7.95 4.19
CA ALA A 51 -9.69 7.55 2.79
C ALA A 51 -8.89 8.58 1.96
N TRP A 52 -9.11 9.88 2.18
CA TRP A 52 -8.35 10.94 1.52
C TRP A 52 -6.88 10.97 1.96
N ASP A 53 -6.60 10.78 3.24
CA ASP A 53 -5.23 10.69 3.76
C ASP A 53 -4.43 9.56 3.09
N LEU A 54 -5.05 8.38 2.97
CA LEU A 54 -4.44 7.23 2.28
C LEU A 54 -4.29 7.46 0.77
N LEU A 55 -5.27 8.07 0.12
CA LEU A 55 -5.20 8.36 -1.32
C LEU A 55 -4.06 9.32 -1.64
N ILE A 56 -3.96 10.43 -0.91
CA ILE A 56 -2.89 11.43 -1.08
C ILE A 56 -1.53 10.78 -0.80
N SER A 57 -1.41 10.03 0.29
CA SER A 57 -0.18 9.30 0.65
C SER A 57 0.23 8.30 -0.44
N GLY A 58 -0.73 7.60 -1.05
CA GLY A 58 -0.49 6.67 -2.15
C GLY A 58 0.02 7.35 -3.41
N ILE A 59 -0.56 8.49 -3.79
CA ILE A 59 -0.11 9.29 -4.92
C ILE A 59 1.33 9.77 -4.69
N VAL A 60 1.60 10.35 -3.52
CA VAL A 60 2.95 10.83 -3.16
C VAL A 60 3.96 9.69 -3.19
N LEU A 61 3.61 8.52 -2.66
CA LEU A 61 4.47 7.33 -2.69
C LEU A 61 4.77 6.87 -4.11
N ILE A 62 3.77 6.82 -5.01
CA ILE A 62 3.97 6.42 -6.40
C ILE A 62 4.91 7.39 -7.11
N VAL A 63 4.72 8.70 -6.93
CA VAL A 63 5.61 9.74 -7.47
C VAL A 63 7.04 9.54 -6.95
N TRP A 64 7.20 9.28 -5.65
CA TRP A 64 8.50 9.02 -5.04
C TRP A 64 9.18 7.77 -5.61
N ILE A 65 8.45 6.65 -5.72
CA ILE A 65 8.97 5.42 -6.32
C ILE A 65 9.44 5.69 -7.76
N ALA A 66 8.63 6.36 -8.57
CA ALA A 66 8.99 6.66 -9.96
C ALA A 66 10.25 7.54 -10.06
N ALA A 67 10.32 8.60 -9.24
CA ALA A 67 11.47 9.50 -9.18
C ALA A 67 12.74 8.76 -8.74
N GLU A 68 12.66 7.92 -7.70
CA GLU A 68 13.83 7.22 -7.19
C GLU A 68 14.30 6.12 -8.15
N VAL A 69 13.39 5.33 -8.72
CA VAL A 69 13.73 4.29 -9.71
C VAL A 69 14.47 4.90 -10.89
N ARG A 70 14.07 6.10 -11.33
CA ARG A 70 14.74 6.80 -12.43
C ARG A 70 16.20 7.16 -12.13
N VAL A 71 16.51 7.49 -10.86
CA VAL A 71 17.85 7.89 -10.40
C VAL A 71 18.71 6.66 -10.04
N ARG A 72 18.17 5.75 -9.23
CA ARG A 72 18.89 4.56 -8.75
C ARG A 72 18.91 3.39 -9.73
N ARG A 73 18.12 3.45 -10.81
CA ARG A 73 17.89 2.36 -11.79
C ARG A 73 17.45 1.04 -11.15
N ASN A 74 16.84 1.10 -9.97
CA ASN A 74 16.32 -0.05 -9.24
C ASN A 74 14.91 -0.42 -9.74
N TRP A 75 14.82 -1.02 -10.92
CA TRP A 75 13.53 -1.34 -11.56
C TRP A 75 12.65 -2.28 -10.74
N GLU A 76 13.24 -3.11 -9.87
CA GLU A 76 12.48 -4.00 -8.99
C GLU A 76 11.58 -3.22 -8.03
N ALA A 77 11.96 -2.02 -7.62
CA ALA A 77 11.15 -1.20 -6.72
C ALA A 77 9.81 -0.77 -7.33
N LEU A 78 9.64 -0.86 -8.67
CA LEU A 78 8.35 -0.62 -9.33
C LEU A 78 7.27 -1.62 -8.91
N TRP A 79 7.63 -2.81 -8.42
CA TRP A 79 6.66 -3.77 -7.86
C TRP A 79 5.87 -3.22 -6.67
N ALA A 80 6.39 -2.18 -6.00
CA ALA A 80 5.65 -1.52 -4.93
C ALA A 80 4.47 -0.67 -5.44
N VAL A 81 4.46 -0.25 -6.71
CA VAL A 81 3.33 0.51 -7.30
C VAL A 81 2.05 -0.32 -7.37
N PRO A 82 2.03 -1.52 -7.99
CA PRO A 82 0.82 -2.35 -7.99
C PRO A 82 0.45 -2.79 -6.56
N ALA A 83 1.42 -2.97 -5.65
CA ALA A 83 1.10 -3.24 -4.24
C ALA A 83 0.37 -2.05 -3.58
N THR A 84 0.81 -0.81 -3.81
CA THR A 84 0.12 0.39 -3.32
C THR A 84 -1.29 0.51 -3.88
N LEU A 85 -1.49 0.24 -5.17
CA LEU A 85 -2.79 0.42 -5.84
C LEU A 85 -3.78 -0.71 -5.54
N CYS A 86 -3.33 -1.97 -5.51
CA CYS A 86 -4.21 -3.12 -5.37
C CYS A 86 -4.45 -3.53 -3.91
N ILE A 87 -3.54 -3.18 -3.00
CA ILE A 87 -3.61 -3.58 -1.59
C ILE A 87 -3.74 -2.36 -0.69
N GLY A 88 -2.94 -1.34 -0.94
CA GLY A 88 -2.95 -0.08 -0.19
C GLY A 88 -1.55 0.38 0.21
N VAL A 89 -1.46 1.63 0.66
CA VAL A 89 -0.20 2.29 1.09
C VAL A 89 0.49 1.53 2.23
N SER A 90 -0.30 0.94 3.13
CA SER A 90 0.17 0.12 4.25
C SER A 90 1.02 -1.08 3.81
N CYS A 91 0.77 -1.64 2.62
CA CYS A 91 1.59 -2.71 2.05
C CYS A 91 2.69 -2.14 1.12
N GLY A 92 2.32 -1.20 0.26
CA GLY A 92 3.20 -0.67 -0.78
C GLY A 92 4.44 0.05 -0.22
N LEU A 93 4.29 0.88 0.81
CA LEU A 93 5.40 1.59 1.45
C LEU A 93 6.46 0.65 2.05
N PRO A 94 6.10 -0.28 2.96
CA PRO A 94 7.10 -1.20 3.52
C PRO A 94 7.67 -2.16 2.47
N LEU A 95 6.90 -2.59 1.47
CA LEU A 95 7.44 -3.38 0.35
C LEU A 95 8.49 -2.59 -0.43
N TYR A 96 8.20 -1.33 -0.73
CA TYR A 96 9.16 -0.42 -1.36
C TYR A 96 10.44 -0.28 -0.53
N LEU A 97 10.33 -0.05 0.79
CA LEU A 97 11.48 0.04 1.67
C LEU A 97 12.31 -1.26 1.71
N PHE A 98 11.66 -2.42 1.68
CA PHE A 98 12.33 -3.71 1.59
C PHE A 98 13.13 -3.88 0.29
N LEU A 99 12.54 -3.49 -0.85
CA LEU A 99 13.18 -3.55 -2.16
C LEU A 99 14.31 -2.52 -2.31
N ARG A 100 14.14 -1.34 -1.73
CA ARG A 100 15.12 -0.25 -1.71
C ARG A 100 16.35 -0.58 -0.87
N THR A 101 16.18 -1.30 0.23
CA THR A 101 17.28 -1.64 1.17
C THR A 101 18.07 -2.88 0.76
N ARG A 102 17.93 -3.35 -0.49
CA ARG A 102 18.78 -4.40 -1.05
C ARG A 102 20.25 -3.92 -1.10
N PRO A 103 21.22 -4.72 -0.61
CA PRO A 103 22.63 -4.44 -0.80
C PRO A 103 22.93 -4.28 -2.29
N VAL A 104 23.71 -3.26 -2.64
CA VAL A 104 24.25 -3.13 -3.99
C VAL A 104 25.29 -4.25 -4.14
N THR A 105 24.96 -5.26 -4.94
CA THR A 105 25.88 -6.34 -5.34
C THR A 105 26.71 -5.93 -6.53
#